data_AF-A0A917Z7P4-F1
#
_entry.id   AF-A0A917Z7P4-F1
#
_cell.length_a   1.000
_cell.length_b   1.000
_cell.length_c   1.000
_cell.angle_alpha   90.00
_cell.angle_beta   90.00
_cell.angle_gamma   90.00
#
_symmetry.space_group_name_H-M   'P 1'
#
loop_
_entity.id
_entity.type
_entity.pdbx_description
1 polymer ?
#
loop_
_entity_poly.entity_id
_entity_poly.type
_entity_poly.pdbx_seq_one_letter_code
_entity_poly.pdbx_strand_id
1 'polypeptide(L)'
;MRGLPMTSRSQGLARLLAWLVAALSLAIIVASLALQWAQTGSGRADPEDAAQVAAGREVYAAECASCHGARLQGQPNWQRPLPNGRMPAPPHDRSGHTWHHPDSLLFAIIRDGMVPPHAPPGYESDMPAFGDRLSDDRIWAVLAYIKSQWPQQVRDWQAEKTRQAR
;
A
#
# COMPACT_ATOMS: atom_id res chain seq x y z
N MET A 1 44.02 50.22 -2.24
CA MET A 1 43.95 49.01 -3.09
C MET A 1 42.55 48.93 -3.69
N ARG A 2 42.37 49.37 -4.94
CA ARG A 2 41.07 49.32 -5.64
C ARG A 2 40.96 47.97 -6.35
N GLY A 3 40.00 47.15 -5.96
CA GLY A 3 39.74 45.83 -6.56
C GLY A 3 39.39 45.97 -8.05
N LEU A 4 39.93 45.08 -8.88
CA LEU A 4 39.67 45.03 -10.32
C LEU A 4 38.19 44.68 -10.57
N PRO A 5 37.49 45.36 -11.50
CA PRO A 5 36.09 45.11 -11.78
C PRO A 5 35.89 43.72 -12.42
N MET A 6 35.01 42.91 -11.84
CA MET A 6 34.59 41.65 -12.46
C MET A 6 33.96 41.94 -13.83
N THR A 7 34.51 41.34 -14.89
CA THR A 7 34.08 41.55 -16.28
C THR A 7 32.62 41.13 -16.50
N SER A 8 31.88 41.87 -17.33
CA SER A 8 30.46 41.62 -17.70
C SER A 8 30.15 40.15 -18.06
N ARG A 9 31.12 39.43 -18.63
CA ARG A 9 30.99 38.03 -19.04
C ARG A 9 30.84 37.05 -17.87
N SER A 10 31.52 37.28 -16.74
CA SER A 10 31.39 36.43 -15.54
C SER A 10 30.05 36.63 -14.85
N GLN A 11 29.47 37.83 -14.93
CA GLN A 11 28.13 38.13 -14.42
C GLN A 11 27.04 37.47 -15.28
N GLY A 12 27.24 37.41 -16.61
CA GLY A 12 26.34 36.70 -17.52
C GLY A 12 26.30 35.19 -17.27
N LEU A 13 27.48 34.56 -17.11
CA LEU A 13 27.59 33.13 -16.80
C LEU A 13 26.96 32.77 -15.45
N ALA A 14 27.19 33.57 -14.41
CA ALA A 14 26.59 33.36 -13.09
C ALA A 14 25.05 33.47 -13.12
N ARG A 15 24.50 34.43 -13.89
CA ARG A 15 23.06 34.57 -14.07
C ARG A 15 22.47 33.38 -14.84
N LEU A 16 23.13 32.93 -15.91
CA LEU A 16 22.71 31.75 -16.67
C LEU A 16 22.69 30.48 -15.81
N LEU A 17 23.73 30.25 -15.01
CA LEU A 17 23.79 29.13 -14.07
C LEU A 17 22.67 29.20 -13.02
N ALA A 18 22.39 30.38 -12.46
CA ALA A 18 21.31 30.56 -11.50
C ALA A 18 19.93 30.23 -12.11
N TRP A 19 19.67 30.65 -13.35
CA TRP A 19 18.42 30.32 -14.06
C TRP A 19 18.30 28.82 -14.37
N LEU A 20 19.40 28.17 -14.77
CA LEU A 20 19.40 26.73 -15.03
C LEU A 20 19.13 25.92 -13.76
N VAL A 21 19.74 26.30 -12.63
CA VAL A 21 19.49 25.66 -11.33
C VAL A 21 18.05 25.89 -10.90
N ALA A 22 17.52 27.11 -11.03
CA ALA A 22 16.12 27.40 -10.70
C ALA A 22 15.14 26.59 -11.57
N ALA A 23 15.39 26.47 -12.87
CA ALA A 23 14.58 25.70 -13.80
C ALA A 23 14.61 24.20 -13.47
N LEU A 24 15.79 23.65 -13.16
CA LEU A 24 15.92 22.24 -12.78
C LEU A 24 15.21 21.94 -11.45
N SER A 25 15.37 22.81 -10.44
CA SER A 25 14.67 22.67 -9.16
C SER A 25 13.16 22.71 -9.34
N LEU A 26 12.65 23.64 -10.17
CA LEU A 26 11.22 23.70 -10.49
C LEU A 26 10.74 22.43 -11.19
N ALA A 27 11.50 21.89 -12.15
CA ALA A 27 11.16 20.65 -12.84
C ALA A 27 11.09 19.46 -11.88
N ILE A 28 12.04 19.34 -10.94
CA ILE A 28 12.03 18.31 -9.90
C ILE A 28 10.81 18.46 -8.99
N ILE A 29 10.48 19.67 -8.55
CA ILE A 29 9.32 19.93 -7.69
C ILE A 29 8.03 19.55 -8.43
N VAL A 30 7.86 19.96 -9.69
CA VAL A 30 6.68 19.61 -10.49
C VAL A 30 6.57 18.10 -10.70
N ALA A 31 7.69 17.43 -11.00
CA ALA A 31 7.70 15.98 -11.16
C ALA A 31 7.35 15.24 -9.85
N SER A 32 7.89 15.67 -8.71
CA SER A 32 7.56 15.11 -7.40
C SER A 32 6.10 15.35 -7.03
N LEU A 33 5.56 16.55 -7.25
CA LEU A 33 4.15 16.85 -7.00
C LEU A 33 3.22 16.04 -7.91
N ALA A 34 3.57 15.90 -9.20
CA ALA A 34 2.82 15.05 -10.13
C ALA A 34 2.87 13.58 -9.70
N LEU A 35 4.01 13.11 -9.19
CA LEU A 35 4.16 11.75 -8.66
C LEU A 35 3.35 11.56 -7.36
N GLN A 36 3.28 12.58 -6.50
CA GLN A 36 2.43 12.58 -5.30
C GLN A 36 0.93 12.55 -5.66
N TRP A 37 0.51 13.35 -6.64
CA TRP A 37 -0.87 13.38 -7.16
C TRP A 37 -1.24 12.08 -7.88
N ALA A 38 -0.31 11.48 -8.61
CA ALA A 38 -0.52 10.16 -9.17
C ALA A 38 -0.64 9.07 -8.10
N GLN A 39 -0.16 9.33 -6.88
CA GLN A 39 -0.23 8.43 -5.74
C GLN A 39 -1.41 8.71 -4.79
N THR A 40 -2.19 9.79 -4.96
CA THR A 40 -3.40 9.98 -4.14
C THR A 40 -4.39 8.87 -4.46
N GLY A 41 -4.53 7.93 -3.52
CA GLY A 41 -5.30 6.72 -3.72
C GLY A 41 -6.81 6.98 -3.72
N SER A 42 -7.54 6.09 -4.38
CA SER A 42 -8.99 6.16 -4.56
C SER A 42 -9.81 5.92 -3.28
N GLY A 43 -9.17 5.75 -2.12
CA GLY A 43 -9.83 5.33 -0.88
C GLY A 43 -10.57 3.99 -0.99
N ARG A 44 -10.17 3.14 -1.95
CA ARG A 44 -10.77 1.83 -2.26
C ARG A 44 -9.73 0.91 -2.91
N ALA A 45 -9.93 -0.39 -2.77
CA ALA A 45 -9.15 -1.42 -3.46
C ALA A 45 -9.80 -1.78 -4.81
N ASP A 46 -9.20 -1.34 -5.92
CA ASP A 46 -9.62 -1.63 -7.28
C ASP A 46 -8.74 -2.72 -7.94
N PRO A 47 -9.22 -3.96 -8.07
CA PRO A 47 -8.44 -5.04 -8.70
C PRO A 47 -8.27 -4.88 -10.21
N GLU A 48 -8.94 -3.91 -10.86
CA GLU A 48 -8.82 -3.63 -12.30
C GLU A 48 -7.85 -2.48 -12.59
N ASP A 49 -7.47 -1.70 -11.58
CA ASP A 49 -6.43 -0.68 -11.70
C ASP A 49 -5.04 -1.33 -11.67
N ALA A 50 -4.42 -1.46 -12.85
CA ALA A 50 -3.12 -2.08 -13.01
C ALA A 50 -2.00 -1.37 -12.22
N ALA A 51 -2.06 -0.05 -12.05
CA ALA A 51 -1.06 0.70 -11.30
C ALA A 51 -1.20 0.44 -9.80
N GLN A 52 -2.44 0.44 -9.29
CA GLN A 52 -2.73 0.13 -7.90
C GLN A 52 -2.35 -1.33 -7.57
N VAL A 53 -2.68 -2.28 -8.44
CA VAL A 53 -2.30 -3.70 -8.30
C VAL A 53 -0.79 -3.89 -8.31
N ALA A 54 -0.06 -3.18 -9.19
CA ALA A 54 1.40 -3.25 -9.24
C ALA A 54 2.03 -2.73 -7.94
N ALA A 55 1.59 -1.55 -7.45
CA ALA A 55 2.05 -1.01 -6.18
C ALA A 55 1.71 -1.93 -5.00
N GLY A 56 0.53 -2.56 -5.03
CA GLY A 56 0.09 -3.52 -4.01
C GLY A 56 0.91 -4.78 -3.98
N ARG A 57 1.37 -5.27 -5.15
CA ARG A 57 2.24 -6.44 -5.25
C ARG A 57 3.59 -6.19 -4.57
N GLU A 58 4.16 -5.00 -4.72
CA GLU A 58 5.41 -4.62 -4.05
C GLU A 58 5.24 -4.61 -2.53
N VAL A 59 4.16 -4.01 -2.04
CA VAL A 59 3.81 -4.00 -0.60
C VAL A 59 3.63 -5.43 -0.10
N TYR A 60 2.88 -6.27 -0.82
CA TYR A 60 2.64 -7.65 -0.45
C TYR A 60 3.94 -8.43 -0.28
N ALA A 61 4.85 -8.30 -1.25
CA ALA A 61 6.13 -8.99 -1.24
C ALA A 61 7.02 -8.56 -0.06
N ALA A 62 7.01 -7.26 0.28
CA ALA A 62 7.81 -6.71 1.37
C ALA A 62 7.23 -7.02 2.76
N GLU A 63 5.91 -6.90 2.92
CA GLU A 63 5.28 -6.83 4.26
C GLU A 63 4.43 -8.06 4.61
N CYS A 64 3.89 -8.79 3.62
CA CYS A 64 2.85 -9.80 3.86
C CYS A 64 3.31 -11.23 3.54
N ALA A 65 4.16 -11.39 2.52
CA ALA A 65 4.51 -12.69 1.94
C ALA A 65 5.31 -13.60 2.88
N SER A 66 5.98 -13.05 3.90
CA SER A 66 6.72 -13.82 4.90
C SER A 66 5.83 -14.76 5.70
N CYS A 67 4.57 -14.38 5.94
CA CYS A 67 3.58 -15.18 6.65
C CYS A 67 2.53 -15.76 5.71
N HIS A 68 1.98 -14.96 4.80
CA HIS A 68 0.90 -15.39 3.90
C HIS A 68 1.40 -16.12 2.63
N GLY A 69 2.72 -16.23 2.46
CA GLY A 69 3.36 -16.94 1.36
C GLY A 69 3.45 -16.12 0.08
N ALA A 70 4.54 -16.28 -0.68
CA ALA A 70 4.76 -15.53 -1.93
C ALA A 70 3.70 -15.75 -3.03
N ARG A 71 2.86 -16.79 -2.91
CA ARG A 71 1.75 -17.10 -3.82
C ARG A 71 0.38 -17.02 -3.12
N LEU A 72 0.29 -16.31 -2.00
CA LEU A 72 -0.94 -16.15 -1.21
C LEU A 72 -1.48 -17.45 -0.60
N GLN A 73 -0.67 -18.51 -0.53
CA GLN A 73 -1.10 -19.84 -0.13
C GLN A 73 -1.29 -20.01 1.39
N GLY A 74 -0.86 -19.03 2.19
CA GLY A 74 -0.90 -19.09 3.65
C GLY A 74 0.04 -20.13 4.24
N GLN A 75 -0.09 -20.34 5.55
CA GLN A 75 0.60 -21.40 6.27
C GLN A 75 -0.17 -22.73 6.18
N PRO A 76 0.51 -23.88 6.24
CA PRO A 76 -0.16 -25.18 6.31
C PRO A 76 -1.10 -25.26 7.52
N ASN A 77 -2.22 -25.98 7.37
CA ASN A 77 -3.20 -26.18 8.45
C ASN A 77 -3.74 -24.88 9.07
N TRP A 78 -3.82 -23.79 8.30
CA TRP A 78 -4.25 -22.45 8.78
C TRP A 78 -5.59 -22.41 9.52
N GLN A 79 -6.44 -23.43 9.35
CA GLN A 79 -7.73 -23.55 10.02
C GLN A 79 -7.64 -24.14 11.44
N ARG A 80 -6.46 -24.58 11.87
CA ARG A 80 -6.22 -25.16 13.20
C ARG A 80 -5.29 -24.25 14.01
N PRO A 81 -5.62 -23.95 15.28
CA PRO A 81 -4.73 -23.20 16.15
C PRO A 81 -3.37 -23.88 16.30
N LEU A 82 -2.33 -23.05 16.39
CA LEU A 82 -0.98 -23.45 16.78
C LEU A 82 -0.95 -23.86 18.28
N PRO A 83 0.13 -24.50 18.77
CA PRO A 83 0.24 -24.86 20.19
C PRO A 83 0.14 -23.67 21.16
N ASN A 84 0.44 -22.45 20.69
CA ASN A 84 0.28 -21.21 21.46
C ASN A 84 -1.16 -20.66 21.45
N GLY A 85 -2.11 -21.35 20.80
CA GLY A 85 -3.51 -20.95 20.69
C GLY A 85 -3.83 -19.96 19.56
N ARG A 86 -2.82 -19.40 18.88
CA ARG A 86 -3.02 -18.42 17.79
C ARG A 86 -3.31 -19.12 16.46
N MET A 87 -3.97 -18.41 15.56
CA MET A 87 -4.26 -18.91 14.21
C MET A 87 -3.06 -18.69 13.27
N PRO A 88 -2.65 -19.69 12.48
CA PRO A 88 -1.67 -19.50 11.42
C PRO A 88 -2.19 -18.51 10.36
N ALA A 89 -1.27 -17.91 9.59
CA ALA A 89 -1.62 -16.97 8.54
C ALA A 89 -2.49 -17.65 7.45
N PRO A 90 -3.73 -17.21 7.20
CA PRO A 90 -4.60 -17.82 6.20
C PRO A 90 -4.11 -17.54 4.77
N PRO A 91 -4.51 -18.36 3.79
CA PRO A 91 -4.36 -18.03 2.39
C PRO A 91 -5.13 -16.75 2.06
N HIS A 92 -4.58 -15.97 1.15
CA HIS A 92 -5.25 -14.82 0.54
C HIS A 92 -5.71 -15.11 -0.89
N ASP A 93 -5.50 -16.33 -1.40
CA ASP A 93 -6.09 -16.79 -2.65
C ASP A 93 -7.54 -17.29 -2.46
N ARG A 94 -8.11 -17.92 -3.50
CA ARG A 94 -9.48 -18.45 -3.48
C ARG A 94 -9.74 -19.51 -2.40
N SER A 95 -8.72 -20.16 -1.85
CA SER A 95 -8.84 -21.20 -0.83
C SER A 95 -8.98 -20.64 0.60
N GLY A 96 -8.71 -19.35 0.77
CA GLY A 96 -8.76 -18.67 2.06
C GLY A 96 -10.12 -18.14 2.47
N HIS A 97 -10.13 -17.37 3.56
CA HIS A 97 -11.33 -16.76 4.13
C HIS A 97 -11.45 -15.25 3.83
N THR A 98 -10.37 -14.58 3.42
CA THR A 98 -10.29 -13.11 3.32
C THR A 98 -11.42 -12.49 2.50
N TRP A 99 -11.79 -13.09 1.38
CA TRP A 99 -12.83 -12.58 0.49
C TRP A 99 -14.24 -12.61 1.11
N HIS A 100 -14.45 -13.25 2.27
CA HIS A 100 -15.72 -13.23 3.00
C HIS A 100 -16.02 -11.88 3.68
N HIS A 101 -15.04 -10.98 3.76
CA HIS A 101 -15.14 -9.73 4.49
C HIS A 101 -15.19 -8.51 3.57
N PRO A 102 -15.88 -7.44 4.00
CA PRO A 102 -15.91 -6.18 3.26
C PRO A 102 -14.55 -5.47 3.31
N ASP A 103 -14.27 -4.67 2.29
CA ASP A 103 -13.04 -3.88 2.16
C ASP A 103 -12.74 -3.03 3.41
N SER A 104 -13.75 -2.43 4.04
CA SER A 104 -13.59 -1.60 5.24
C SER A 104 -13.03 -2.37 6.43
N LEU A 105 -13.52 -3.60 6.66
CA LEU A 105 -13.01 -4.45 7.74
C LEU A 105 -11.60 -4.95 7.42
N LEU A 106 -11.35 -5.37 6.17
CA LEU A 106 -10.03 -5.82 5.76
C LEU A 106 -8.98 -4.71 5.89
N PHE A 107 -9.33 -3.50 5.47
CA PHE A 107 -8.49 -2.31 5.62
C PHE A 107 -8.18 -2.04 7.10
N ALA A 108 -9.21 -2.04 7.95
CA ALA A 108 -9.05 -1.77 9.37
C ALA A 108 -8.21 -2.85 10.08
N ILE A 109 -8.37 -4.13 9.72
CA ILE A 109 -7.51 -5.20 10.26
C ILE A 109 -6.03 -4.99 9.88
N ILE A 110 -5.75 -4.57 8.64
CA ILE A 110 -4.37 -4.29 8.22
C ILE A 110 -3.82 -3.07 8.97
N ARG A 111 -4.58 -1.97 9.02
CA ARG A 111 -4.11 -0.71 9.61
C ARG A 111 -3.99 -0.80 11.13
N ASP A 112 -5.05 -1.28 11.78
CA ASP A 112 -5.28 -1.16 13.23
C ASP A 112 -5.04 -2.50 13.96
N GLY A 113 -4.92 -3.61 13.23
CA GLY A 113 -4.71 -4.95 13.78
C GLY A 113 -6.02 -5.67 14.13
N MET A 114 -5.90 -6.95 14.52
CA MET A 114 -7.03 -7.77 14.97
C MET A 114 -7.36 -7.51 16.45
N VAL A 115 -7.82 -6.29 16.74
CA VAL A 115 -8.25 -5.84 18.08
C VAL A 115 -9.69 -5.31 18.01
N PRO A 116 -10.41 -5.13 19.14
CA PRO A 116 -11.73 -4.52 19.12
C PRO A 116 -11.74 -3.16 18.37
N PRO A 117 -12.74 -2.89 17.52
CA PRO A 117 -13.96 -3.67 17.27
C PRO A 117 -13.82 -4.79 16.22
N HIS A 118 -12.65 -5.00 15.63
CA HIS A 118 -12.39 -5.94 14.53
C HIS A 118 -12.18 -7.39 14.99
N ALA A 119 -11.90 -7.58 16.27
CA ALA A 119 -11.78 -8.89 16.91
C ALA A 119 -12.34 -8.85 18.35
N PRO A 120 -12.67 -10.02 18.95
CA PRO A 120 -13.08 -10.08 20.35
C PRO A 120 -12.02 -9.50 21.31
N PRO A 121 -12.42 -8.95 22.47
CA PRO A 121 -11.48 -8.55 23.50
C PRO A 121 -10.55 -9.71 23.89
N GLY A 122 -9.24 -9.44 23.93
CA GLY A 122 -8.23 -10.44 24.26
C GLY A 122 -7.86 -11.39 23.12
N TYR A 123 -8.35 -11.18 21.89
CA TYR A 123 -7.87 -11.95 20.74
C TYR A 123 -6.39 -11.65 20.47
N GLU A 124 -5.58 -12.71 20.39
CA GLU A 124 -4.15 -12.58 20.07
C GLU A 124 -3.88 -13.05 18.65
N SER A 125 -3.14 -12.23 17.90
CA SER A 125 -2.76 -12.50 16.51
C SER A 125 -1.26 -12.30 16.33
N ASP A 126 -0.64 -13.13 15.49
CA ASP A 126 0.73 -12.93 15.03
C ASP A 126 0.82 -11.92 13.87
N MET A 127 -0.33 -11.50 13.31
CA MET A 127 -0.40 -10.43 12.31
C MET A 127 -0.32 -9.06 13.00
N PRO A 128 0.76 -8.27 12.80
CA PRO A 128 0.89 -6.95 13.39
C PRO A 128 -0.07 -5.95 12.73
N ALA A 129 -0.35 -4.85 13.43
CA ALA A 129 -0.92 -3.65 12.83
C ALA A 129 0.12 -2.95 11.95
N PHE A 130 -0.30 -2.40 10.81
CA PHE A 130 0.58 -1.78 9.82
C PHE A 130 0.40 -0.26 9.70
N GLY A 131 -0.51 0.38 10.46
CA GLY A 131 -0.79 1.81 10.35
C GLY A 131 0.41 2.73 10.58
N ASP A 132 1.39 2.30 11.37
CA ASP A 132 2.64 3.05 11.60
C ASP A 132 3.71 2.82 10.50
N ARG A 133 3.50 1.86 9.61
CA ARG A 133 4.46 1.45 8.56
C ARG A 133 3.97 1.72 7.16
N LEU A 134 2.67 1.62 6.92
CA LEU A 134 2.03 1.76 5.63
C LEU A 134 1.03 2.92 5.66
N SER A 135 1.07 3.76 4.63
CA SER A 135 -0.01 4.73 4.41
C SER A 135 -1.30 4.02 4.00
N ASP A 136 -2.44 4.68 4.20
CA ASP A 136 -3.75 4.19 3.76
C ASP A 136 -3.75 3.78 2.27
N ASP A 137 -3.09 4.56 1.41
CA ASP A 137 -2.98 4.25 -0.02
C ASP A 137 -2.23 2.94 -0.29
N ARG A 138 -1.18 2.65 0.49
CA ARG A 138 -0.43 1.38 0.40
C ARG A 138 -1.25 0.20 0.92
N ILE A 139 -2.08 0.42 1.94
CA ILE A 139 -3.02 -0.60 2.44
C ILE A 139 -4.10 -0.89 1.38
N TRP A 140 -4.68 0.14 0.76
CA TRP A 140 -5.62 -0.05 -0.34
C TRP A 140 -4.98 -0.74 -1.54
N ALA A 141 -3.73 -0.40 -1.86
CA ALA A 141 -2.99 -1.05 -2.93
C ALA A 141 -2.78 -2.54 -2.67
N VAL A 142 -2.32 -2.94 -1.48
CA VAL A 142 -2.13 -4.37 -1.19
C VAL A 142 -3.46 -5.15 -1.20
N LEU A 143 -4.56 -4.54 -0.77
CA LEU A 143 -5.89 -5.13 -0.91
C LEU A 143 -6.30 -5.28 -2.39
N ALA A 144 -6.03 -4.29 -3.24
CA ALA A 144 -6.29 -4.39 -4.68
C ALA A 144 -5.50 -5.55 -5.31
N TYR A 145 -4.23 -5.69 -4.94
CA TYR A 145 -3.40 -6.83 -5.36
C TYR A 145 -3.99 -8.16 -4.92
N ILE A 146 -4.36 -8.32 -3.65
CA ILE A 146 -4.97 -9.56 -3.15
C ILE A 146 -6.26 -9.87 -3.93
N LYS A 147 -7.14 -8.88 -4.11
CA LYS A 147 -8.41 -9.02 -4.86
C LYS A 147 -8.18 -9.44 -6.31
N SER A 148 -7.12 -8.93 -6.95
CA SER A 148 -6.78 -9.27 -8.34
C SER A 148 -6.47 -10.76 -8.54
N GLN A 149 -6.07 -11.48 -7.48
CA GLN A 149 -5.75 -12.91 -7.53
C GLN A 149 -6.99 -13.81 -7.41
N TRP A 150 -8.16 -13.25 -7.13
CA TRP A 150 -9.39 -14.02 -7.02
C TRP A 150 -10.07 -14.21 -8.38
N PRO A 151 -10.75 -15.36 -8.61
CA PRO A 151 -11.64 -15.52 -9.75
C PRO A 151 -12.72 -14.43 -9.79
N GLN A 152 -13.19 -14.06 -10.98
CA GLN A 152 -14.20 -13.00 -11.15
C GLN A 152 -15.41 -13.17 -10.23
N GLN A 153 -15.98 -14.38 -10.16
CA GLN A 153 -17.13 -14.68 -9.30
C GLN A 153 -16.88 -14.36 -7.81
N VAL A 154 -15.67 -14.60 -7.31
CA VAL A 154 -15.30 -14.30 -5.92
C VAL A 154 -15.17 -12.79 -5.73
N ARG A 155 -14.61 -12.06 -6.71
CA ARG A 155 -14.55 -10.60 -6.71
C ARG A 155 -15.94 -9.98 -6.68
N ASP A 156 -16.86 -10.49 -7.50
CA ASP A 156 -18.23 -9.98 -7.58
C ASP A 156 -18.98 -10.18 -6.26
N TRP A 157 -18.83 -11.36 -5.64
CA TRP A 157 -19.42 -11.67 -4.34
C TRP A 157 -18.85 -10.76 -3.24
N GLN A 158 -17.54 -10.56 -3.20
CA GLN A 158 -16.89 -9.71 -2.19
C GLN A 158 -17.23 -8.23 -2.40
N ALA A 159 -17.36 -7.78 -3.65
CA ALA A 159 -17.81 -6.43 -3.97
C ALA A 159 -19.23 -6.17 -3.44
N GLU A 160 -20.12 -7.17 -3.51
CA GLU A 160 -21.46 -7.07 -2.88
C GLU A 160 -21.38 -6.96 -1.36
N LYS A 161 -20.55 -7.77 -0.69
CA LYS A 161 -20.31 -7.62 0.76
C LYS A 161 -19.79 -6.24 1.13
N THR A 162 -18.86 -5.72 0.34
CA THR A 162 -18.33 -4.37 0.53
C THR A 162 -19.41 -3.30 0.38
N ARG A 163 -20.35 -3.44 -0.57
CA ARG A 163 -21.47 -2.50 -0.72
C ARG A 163 -22.43 -2.55 0.47
N GLN A 164 -22.72 -3.74 0.99
CA GLN A 164 -23.65 -3.94 2.12
C GLN A 164 -23.11 -3.43 3.46
N ALA A 165 -21.80 -3.25 3.59
CA ALA A 165 -21.14 -2.83 4.82
C ALA A 165 -20.87 -1.31 4.90
N ARG A 166 -21.37 -0.53 3.92
CA ARG A 166 -21.31 0.94 3.91
C ARG A 166 -22.54 1.53 4.58
#